data_AF-A0A7Y3B7W6-F1
#
_entry.id   AF-A0A7Y3B7W6-F1
#
_cell.length_a   1.000
_cell.length_b   1.000
_cell.length_c   1.000
_cell.angle_alpha   90.00
_cell.angle_beta   90.00
_cell.angle_gamma   90.00
#
_symmetry.space_group_name_H-M   'P 1'
#
loop_
_entity.id
_entity.type
_entity.pdbx_description
1 polymer ?
#
loop_
_entity_poly.entity_id
_entity_poly.type
_entity_poly.pdbx_seq_one_letter_code
_entity_poly.pdbx_strand_id
1 'polypeptide(L)'
;MEITVVRHGQSESNRSGLWQGQGDSPLSEEGRLQAGALAYRLDGHHYDLIVASDLQRAVHTADTLEYEPEIDPAWRELDIGTWEGRSQVDVAAEDADLLAAVRRGEDVKLGGGESLAEFDARVGAAFEKLQARLDPDDRAMVVAHGGVIASLTRYVLGQARTFWSGFGPLENTSLTHFRIHETGPMLISYNDATHLGPLNRWTQERHDDGDTLLTLIRHGQTDANIDDRWQGVTDGELTIDGRAQAAALADWYPGLDSLYSSPLRRAQDTAAALAEVLGVEVENHEGVIEMHLGEWEDLTTPTIQSEWAQLWEQIYDRGKDLPRGTTGESLTDTAARMEAALQELAHRHAGAKVGVVSHGGAIRSYVLDLLDIGHAGRDRLAFVDNTAVTHILISEDSATIADYNVAPHLE
;
A
#
# COMPACT_ATOMS: atom_id res chain seq x y z
N MET A 1 5.10 9.25 -15.61
CA MET A 1 3.95 8.43 -16.06
C MET A 1 3.40 7.71 -14.85
N GLU A 2 2.12 7.36 -14.89
CA GLU A 2 1.43 6.64 -13.80
C GLU A 2 0.87 5.32 -14.32
N ILE A 3 0.97 4.27 -13.53
CA ILE A 3 0.49 2.93 -13.88
C ILE A 3 -0.39 2.43 -12.74
N THR A 4 -1.68 2.22 -13.02
CA THR A 4 -2.63 1.62 -12.10
C THR A 4 -2.81 0.16 -12.45
N VAL A 5 -2.58 -0.75 -11.51
CA VAL A 5 -2.81 -2.18 -11.71
C VAL A 5 -4.04 -2.59 -10.90
N VAL A 6 -5.02 -3.13 -11.59
CA VAL A 6 -6.30 -3.55 -11.05
C VAL A 6 -6.33 -5.07 -10.93
N ARG A 7 -6.67 -5.60 -9.75
CA ARG A 7 -6.96 -7.03 -9.63
C ARG A 7 -8.32 -7.33 -10.23
N HIS A 8 -8.48 -8.38 -11.04
CA HIS A 8 -9.81 -8.76 -11.55
C HIS A 8 -10.85 -8.98 -10.43
N GLY A 9 -12.14 -8.86 -10.76
CA GLY A 9 -13.24 -9.20 -9.87
C GLY A 9 -13.25 -10.68 -9.49
N GLN A 10 -13.97 -11.04 -8.43
CA GLN A 10 -14.04 -12.43 -7.97
C GLN A 10 -14.50 -13.38 -9.09
N SER A 11 -13.76 -14.48 -9.32
CA SER A 11 -14.17 -15.54 -10.24
C SER A 11 -14.87 -16.70 -9.53
N GLU A 12 -15.59 -17.53 -10.29
CA GLU A 12 -16.24 -18.74 -9.75
C GLU A 12 -15.23 -19.70 -9.07
N SER A 13 -14.00 -19.76 -9.59
CA SER A 13 -12.92 -20.56 -9.01
C SER A 13 -12.38 -19.97 -7.71
N ASN A 14 -12.24 -18.63 -7.61
CA ASN A 14 -11.77 -17.97 -6.38
C ASN A 14 -12.67 -18.29 -5.19
N ARG A 15 -13.99 -18.27 -5.42
CA ARG A 15 -15.00 -18.56 -4.40
C ARG A 15 -14.85 -19.96 -3.78
N SER A 16 -14.29 -20.91 -4.52
CA SER A 16 -14.20 -22.31 -4.10
C SER A 16 -12.94 -22.62 -3.27
N GLY A 17 -12.06 -21.65 -3.04
CA GLY A 17 -10.82 -21.83 -2.26
C GLY A 17 -9.80 -22.77 -2.93
N LEU A 18 -9.95 -23.03 -4.23
CA LEU A 18 -9.07 -23.87 -5.02
C LEU A 18 -7.85 -23.08 -5.49
N TRP A 19 -6.73 -23.77 -5.69
CA TRP A 19 -5.57 -23.23 -6.38
C TRP A 19 -5.98 -22.79 -7.79
N GLN A 20 -5.65 -21.54 -8.14
CA GLN A 20 -5.96 -20.96 -9.44
C GLN A 20 -4.71 -20.28 -10.00
N GLY A 21 -4.36 -20.62 -11.24
CA GLY A 21 -3.36 -19.94 -12.04
C GLY A 21 -3.98 -19.45 -13.34
N GLN A 22 -3.59 -20.08 -14.45
CA GLN A 22 -4.06 -19.70 -15.78
C GLN A 22 -5.37 -20.38 -16.19
N GLY A 23 -5.99 -21.17 -15.32
CA GLY A 23 -7.34 -21.68 -15.56
C GLY A 23 -8.33 -20.55 -15.80
N ASP A 24 -9.09 -20.70 -16.88
CA ASP A 24 -9.99 -19.65 -17.35
C ASP A 24 -11.39 -19.85 -16.75
N SER A 25 -11.78 -18.91 -15.89
CA SER A 25 -13.02 -18.95 -15.12
C SER A 25 -13.68 -17.58 -15.19
N PRO A 26 -15.00 -17.49 -15.47
CA PRO A 26 -15.68 -16.21 -15.55
C PRO A 26 -15.82 -15.57 -14.17
N LEU A 27 -16.20 -14.29 -14.15
CA LEU A 27 -16.60 -13.60 -12.93
C LEU A 27 -17.83 -14.27 -12.31
N SER A 28 -17.84 -14.35 -10.98
CA SER A 28 -19.04 -14.69 -10.21
C SER A 28 -20.05 -13.55 -10.26
N GLU A 29 -21.26 -13.77 -9.70
CA GLU A 29 -22.23 -12.68 -9.52
C GLU A 29 -21.64 -11.53 -8.70
N GLU A 30 -20.99 -11.85 -7.58
CA GLU A 30 -20.25 -10.88 -6.76
C GLU A 30 -19.14 -10.19 -7.56
N GLY A 31 -18.36 -10.93 -8.34
CA GLY A 31 -17.31 -10.35 -9.16
C GLY A 31 -17.80 -9.33 -10.19
N ARG A 32 -19.03 -9.50 -10.72
CA ARG A 32 -19.66 -8.51 -11.60
C ARG A 32 -20.10 -7.25 -10.84
N LEU A 33 -20.61 -7.40 -9.62
CA LEU A 33 -20.94 -6.25 -8.76
C LEU A 33 -19.68 -5.46 -8.39
N GLN A 34 -18.60 -6.15 -8.04
CA GLN A 34 -17.30 -5.55 -7.76
C GLN A 34 -16.77 -4.77 -8.97
N ALA A 35 -16.81 -5.36 -10.17
CA ALA A 35 -16.38 -4.69 -11.40
C ALA A 35 -17.25 -3.46 -11.73
N GLY A 36 -18.56 -3.53 -11.47
CA GLY A 36 -19.44 -2.36 -11.61
C GLY A 36 -19.14 -1.24 -10.61
N ALA A 37 -18.83 -1.56 -9.35
CA ALA A 37 -18.43 -0.58 -8.34
C ALA A 37 -17.07 0.07 -8.69
N LEU A 38 -16.13 -0.72 -9.21
CA LEU A 38 -14.87 -0.24 -9.76
C LEU A 38 -15.09 0.73 -10.93
N ALA A 39 -15.98 0.40 -11.86
CA ALA A 39 -16.29 1.28 -12.99
C ALA A 39 -16.83 2.64 -12.52
N TYR A 40 -17.71 2.65 -11.51
CA TYR A 40 -18.18 3.89 -10.89
C TYR A 40 -17.06 4.68 -10.20
N ARG A 41 -16.17 3.98 -9.49
CA ARG A 41 -15.01 4.56 -8.80
C ARG A 41 -14.01 5.23 -9.75
N LEU A 42 -13.91 4.72 -10.97
CA LEU A 42 -13.01 5.22 -12.00
C LEU A 42 -13.72 6.17 -12.98
N ASP A 43 -15.00 6.48 -12.77
CA ASP A 43 -15.72 7.43 -13.62
C ASP A 43 -15.02 8.79 -13.60
N GLY A 44 -14.94 9.44 -14.76
CA GLY A 44 -14.22 10.69 -14.94
C GLY A 44 -12.68 10.60 -14.91
N HIS A 45 -12.08 9.43 -14.64
CA HIS A 45 -10.64 9.25 -14.73
C HIS A 45 -10.21 8.97 -16.17
N HIS A 46 -9.13 9.62 -16.61
CA HIS A 46 -8.56 9.42 -17.95
C HIS A 46 -7.36 8.48 -17.90
N TYR A 47 -7.34 7.52 -18.83
CA TYR A 47 -6.22 6.61 -19.09
C TYR A 47 -5.88 6.62 -20.58
N ASP A 48 -4.60 6.81 -20.89
CA ASP A 48 -4.06 6.84 -22.24
C ASP A 48 -3.90 5.44 -22.84
N LEU A 49 -3.72 4.44 -21.98
CA LEU A 49 -3.58 3.04 -22.37
C LEU A 49 -4.20 2.12 -21.32
N ILE A 50 -5.08 1.22 -21.74
CA ILE A 50 -5.60 0.15 -20.89
C ILE A 50 -5.17 -1.19 -21.48
N VAL A 51 -4.57 -2.03 -20.64
CA VAL A 51 -4.15 -3.39 -20.98
C VAL A 51 -4.87 -4.36 -20.05
N ALA A 52 -5.29 -5.52 -20.56
CA ALA A 52 -5.85 -6.58 -19.74
C ALA A 52 -5.17 -7.92 -20.03
N SER A 53 -5.06 -8.76 -18.99
CA SER A 53 -4.80 -10.19 -19.21
C SER A 53 -5.92 -10.77 -20.08
N ASP A 54 -5.57 -11.75 -20.92
CA ASP A 54 -6.49 -12.46 -21.80
C ASP A 54 -7.35 -13.53 -21.11
N LEU A 55 -7.21 -13.72 -19.79
CA LEU A 55 -8.11 -14.58 -19.02
C LEU A 55 -9.48 -13.90 -18.84
N GLN A 56 -10.58 -14.64 -19.01
CA GLN A 56 -11.94 -14.10 -19.05
C GLN A 56 -12.29 -13.24 -17.83
N ARG A 57 -11.82 -13.61 -16.63
CA ARG A 57 -12.06 -12.79 -15.42
C ARG A 57 -11.46 -11.39 -15.51
N ALA A 58 -10.27 -11.25 -16.11
CA ALA A 58 -9.63 -9.95 -16.30
C ALA A 58 -10.31 -9.18 -17.43
N VAL A 59 -10.58 -9.83 -18.56
CA VAL A 59 -11.33 -9.24 -19.69
C VAL A 59 -12.70 -8.74 -19.24
N HIS A 60 -13.51 -9.56 -18.57
CA HIS A 60 -14.82 -9.15 -18.08
C HIS A 60 -14.78 -8.04 -17.03
N THR A 61 -13.68 -7.90 -16.27
CA THR A 61 -13.49 -6.77 -15.35
C THR A 61 -13.11 -5.51 -16.12
N ALA A 62 -12.32 -5.63 -17.19
CA ALA A 62 -11.97 -4.50 -18.05
C ALA A 62 -13.17 -4.05 -18.91
N ASP A 63 -14.02 -4.96 -19.36
CA ASP A 63 -15.22 -4.68 -20.16
C ASP A 63 -16.27 -3.81 -19.43
N THR A 64 -16.20 -3.71 -18.10
CA THR A 64 -17.06 -2.79 -17.33
C THR A 64 -16.54 -1.36 -17.33
N LEU A 65 -15.28 -1.15 -17.70
CA LEU A 65 -14.71 0.17 -17.91
C LEU A 65 -15.14 0.65 -19.30
N GLU A 66 -15.48 1.92 -19.48
CA GLU A 66 -15.94 2.46 -20.77
C GLU A 66 -14.81 2.61 -21.82
N TYR A 67 -13.96 1.59 -21.93
CA TYR A 67 -12.72 1.56 -22.72
C TYR A 67 -12.53 0.18 -23.36
N GLU A 68 -11.90 0.15 -24.54
CA GLU A 68 -11.52 -1.12 -25.19
C GLU A 68 -10.07 -1.47 -24.77
N PRO A 69 -9.86 -2.49 -23.93
CA PRO A 69 -8.53 -2.84 -23.44
C PRO A 69 -7.71 -3.56 -24.52
N GLU A 70 -6.41 -3.28 -24.59
CA GLU A 70 -5.47 -4.14 -25.30
C GLU A 70 -5.27 -5.44 -24.53
N ILE A 71 -5.51 -6.57 -25.19
CA ILE A 71 -5.36 -7.88 -24.56
C ILE A 71 -3.91 -8.37 -24.71
N ASP A 72 -3.22 -8.63 -23.60
CA ASP A 72 -1.84 -9.11 -23.57
C ASP A 72 -1.65 -10.29 -22.59
N PRO A 73 -1.37 -11.52 -23.08
CA PRO A 73 -1.14 -12.72 -22.26
C PRO A 73 0.06 -12.60 -21.31
N ALA A 74 0.96 -11.64 -21.50
CA ALA A 74 2.09 -11.44 -20.60
C ALA A 74 1.66 -11.07 -19.17
N TRP A 75 0.41 -10.60 -19.00
CA TRP A 75 -0.20 -10.25 -17.71
C TRP A 75 -0.99 -11.38 -17.04
N ARG A 76 -0.93 -12.62 -17.57
CA ARG A 76 -1.58 -13.78 -16.94
C ARG A 76 -1.02 -14.06 -15.55
N GLU A 77 -1.88 -14.64 -14.71
CA GLU A 77 -1.48 -15.19 -13.41
C GLU A 77 -0.38 -16.25 -13.55
N LEU A 78 0.32 -16.51 -12.45
CA LEU A 78 1.32 -17.57 -12.32
C LEU A 78 0.77 -18.90 -12.83
N ASP A 79 1.49 -19.56 -13.74
CA ASP A 79 1.17 -20.92 -14.15
C ASP A 79 1.55 -21.90 -13.04
N ILE A 80 0.53 -22.49 -12.40
CA ILE A 80 0.68 -23.46 -11.32
C ILE A 80 0.53 -24.91 -11.79
N GLY A 81 0.50 -25.13 -13.10
CA GLY A 81 0.48 -26.46 -13.72
C GLY A 81 -0.59 -27.40 -13.16
N THR A 82 -0.17 -28.55 -12.63
CA THR A 82 -1.06 -29.59 -12.12
C THR A 82 -1.80 -29.22 -10.83
N TRP A 83 -1.45 -28.08 -10.19
CA TRP A 83 -2.17 -27.59 -9.01
C TRP A 83 -3.49 -26.92 -9.35
N GLU A 84 -3.70 -26.50 -10.60
CA GLU A 84 -4.92 -25.85 -11.06
C GLU A 84 -6.18 -26.64 -10.68
N GLY A 85 -7.11 -25.98 -9.98
CA GLY A 85 -8.39 -26.57 -9.56
C GLY A 85 -8.29 -27.54 -8.38
N ARG A 86 -7.11 -27.72 -7.76
CA ARG A 86 -6.94 -28.58 -6.59
C ARG A 86 -7.19 -27.81 -5.28
N SER A 87 -7.61 -28.51 -4.23
CA SER A 87 -7.74 -27.90 -2.91
C SER A 87 -6.37 -27.63 -2.30
N GLN A 88 -6.27 -26.60 -1.45
CA GLN A 88 -5.03 -26.31 -0.74
C GLN A 88 -4.58 -27.46 0.16
N VAL A 89 -5.54 -28.18 0.76
CA VAL A 89 -5.28 -29.33 1.64
C VAL A 89 -4.63 -30.48 0.87
N ASP A 90 -5.15 -30.80 -0.32
CA ASP A 90 -4.61 -31.92 -1.11
C ASP A 90 -3.20 -31.60 -1.63
N VAL A 91 -2.97 -30.38 -2.12
CA VAL A 91 -1.63 -29.93 -2.54
C VAL A 91 -0.67 -29.91 -1.36
N ALA A 92 -1.12 -29.46 -0.18
CA ALA A 92 -0.30 -29.47 1.03
C ALA A 92 0.09 -30.87 1.49
N ALA A 93 -0.78 -31.87 1.28
CA ALA A 93 -0.52 -33.25 1.63
C ALA A 93 0.40 -33.95 0.62
N GLU A 94 0.20 -33.71 -0.69
CA GLU A 94 0.92 -34.43 -1.75
C GLU A 94 2.23 -33.78 -2.16
N ASP A 95 2.31 -32.45 -2.16
CA ASP A 95 3.47 -31.66 -2.59
C ASP A 95 4.11 -30.88 -1.42
N ALA A 96 4.08 -31.48 -0.22
CA ALA A 96 4.58 -30.86 1.01
C ALA A 96 6.05 -30.38 0.91
N ASP A 97 6.91 -31.20 0.28
CA ASP A 97 8.33 -30.89 0.09
C ASP A 97 8.52 -29.70 -0.86
N LEU A 98 7.71 -29.61 -1.92
CA LEU A 98 7.73 -28.51 -2.87
C LEU A 98 7.28 -27.21 -2.19
N LEU A 99 6.18 -27.24 -1.43
CA LEU A 99 5.74 -26.09 -0.64
C LEU A 99 6.77 -25.67 0.42
N ALA A 100 7.46 -26.63 1.03
CA ALA A 100 8.54 -26.33 1.96
C ALA A 100 9.73 -25.67 1.27
N ALA A 101 10.09 -26.09 0.04
CA ALA A 101 11.12 -25.44 -0.77
C ALA A 101 10.72 -24.00 -1.13
N VAL A 102 9.48 -23.78 -1.57
CA VAL A 102 8.93 -22.43 -1.85
C VAL A 102 9.01 -21.54 -0.60
N ARG A 103 8.61 -22.06 0.57
CA ARG A 103 8.70 -21.32 1.85
C ARG A 103 10.13 -20.96 2.24
N ARG A 104 11.13 -21.76 1.84
CA ARG A 104 12.55 -21.45 2.01
C ARG A 104 13.08 -20.47 0.96
N GLY A 105 12.25 -20.01 0.02
CA GLY A 105 12.65 -19.12 -1.07
C GLY A 105 13.40 -19.83 -2.20
N GLU A 106 13.29 -21.16 -2.30
CA GLU A 106 13.87 -21.90 -3.42
C GLU A 106 13.07 -21.64 -4.70
N ASP A 107 13.77 -21.39 -5.81
CA ASP A 107 13.14 -21.18 -7.12
C ASP A 107 12.79 -22.52 -7.77
N VAL A 108 11.54 -22.94 -7.57
CA VAL A 108 11.01 -24.23 -8.02
C VAL A 108 9.73 -24.02 -8.82
N LYS A 109 9.46 -24.90 -9.79
CA LYS A 109 8.24 -24.86 -10.61
C LYS A 109 7.03 -25.36 -9.83
N LEU A 110 5.98 -24.56 -9.73
CA LEU A 110 4.75 -24.92 -9.01
C LEU A 110 3.88 -25.84 -9.87
N GLY A 111 3.58 -27.04 -9.39
CA GLY A 111 2.82 -28.05 -10.15
C GLY A 111 3.38 -28.37 -11.55
N GLY A 112 4.67 -28.09 -11.79
CA GLY A 112 5.30 -28.22 -13.11
C GLY A 112 5.09 -27.06 -14.09
N GLY A 113 4.42 -25.97 -13.68
CA GLY A 113 4.24 -24.74 -14.45
C GLY A 113 5.46 -23.80 -14.38
N GLU A 114 5.21 -22.55 -14.01
CA GLU A 114 6.23 -21.50 -13.81
C GLU A 114 6.91 -21.62 -12.44
N SER A 115 8.19 -21.28 -12.39
CA SER A 115 8.83 -20.88 -11.13
C SER A 115 8.57 -19.40 -10.83
N LEU A 116 8.80 -18.97 -9.59
CA LEU A 116 8.66 -17.55 -9.23
C LEU A 116 9.63 -16.66 -10.03
N ALA A 117 10.83 -17.14 -10.35
CA ALA A 117 11.76 -16.37 -11.17
C ALA A 117 11.31 -16.25 -12.64
N GLU A 118 10.75 -17.32 -13.22
CA GLU A 118 10.19 -17.28 -14.58
C GLU A 118 9.00 -16.30 -14.65
N PHE A 119 8.12 -16.36 -13.65
CA PHE A 119 6.99 -15.47 -13.52
C PHE A 119 7.41 -14.00 -13.35
N ASP A 120 8.32 -13.71 -12.41
CA ASP A 120 8.84 -12.36 -12.18
C ASP A 120 9.54 -11.82 -13.44
N ALA A 121 10.27 -12.65 -14.20
CA ALA A 121 10.90 -12.24 -15.45
C ALA A 121 9.87 -11.91 -16.54
N ARG A 122 8.80 -12.70 -16.65
CA ARG A 122 7.70 -12.44 -17.60
C ARG A 122 6.96 -11.15 -17.27
N VAL A 123 6.54 -11.00 -16.02
CA VAL A 123 5.80 -9.82 -15.56
C VAL A 123 6.67 -8.56 -15.63
N GLY A 124 7.95 -8.65 -15.23
CA GLY A 124 8.91 -7.55 -15.36
C GLY A 124 9.12 -7.10 -16.81
N ALA A 125 9.29 -8.04 -17.74
CA ALA A 125 9.42 -7.72 -19.16
C ALA A 125 8.15 -7.06 -19.74
N ALA A 126 6.96 -7.49 -19.30
CA ALA A 126 5.70 -6.87 -19.67
C ALA A 126 5.61 -5.42 -19.15
N PHE A 127 6.05 -5.20 -17.90
CA PHE A 127 6.07 -3.88 -17.27
C PHE A 127 7.05 -2.92 -17.93
N GLU A 128 8.26 -3.37 -18.27
CA GLU A 128 9.24 -2.56 -19.00
C GLU A 128 8.74 -2.21 -20.41
N LYS A 129 8.10 -3.17 -21.10
CA LYS A 129 7.48 -2.94 -22.41
C LYS A 129 6.32 -1.93 -22.32
N LEU A 130 5.52 -1.98 -21.26
CA LEU A 130 4.46 -1.01 -21.01
C LEU A 130 5.05 0.39 -20.81
N GLN A 131 6.05 0.54 -19.93
CA GLN A 131 6.73 1.82 -19.67
C GLN A 131 7.31 2.43 -20.96
N ALA A 132 7.93 1.62 -21.82
CA ALA A 132 8.52 2.09 -23.07
C ALA A 132 7.51 2.63 -24.09
N ARG A 133 6.19 2.44 -23.85
CA ARG A 133 5.11 2.94 -24.71
C ARG A 133 4.47 4.24 -24.18
N LEU A 134 4.78 4.65 -22.96
CA LEU A 134 4.12 5.76 -22.28
C LEU A 134 5.01 6.99 -22.31
N ASP A 135 4.41 8.15 -22.59
CA ASP A 135 5.03 9.45 -22.41
C ASP A 135 5.06 9.85 -20.90
N PRO A 136 5.89 10.83 -20.50
CA PRO A 136 6.06 11.18 -19.08
C PRO A 136 4.79 11.56 -18.32
N ASP A 137 3.74 12.02 -18.99
CA ASP A 137 2.48 12.43 -18.36
C ASP A 137 1.35 11.41 -18.56
N ASP A 138 1.61 10.31 -19.28
CA ASP A 138 0.59 9.30 -19.58
C ASP A 138 0.19 8.51 -18.33
N ARG A 139 -1.07 8.06 -18.34
CA ARG A 139 -1.67 7.18 -17.36
C ARG A 139 -2.07 5.87 -18.01
N ALA A 140 -1.50 4.76 -17.53
CA ALA A 140 -1.89 3.43 -17.96
C ALA A 140 -2.68 2.69 -16.88
N MET A 141 -3.59 1.83 -17.32
CA MET A 141 -4.28 0.85 -16.49
C MET A 141 -3.95 -0.57 -16.95
N VAL A 142 -3.70 -1.47 -16.01
CA VAL A 142 -3.50 -2.90 -16.27
C VAL A 142 -4.49 -3.71 -15.44
N VAL A 143 -5.43 -4.41 -16.08
CA VAL A 143 -6.33 -5.35 -15.40
C VAL A 143 -5.71 -6.75 -15.40
N ALA A 144 -5.27 -7.19 -14.22
CA ALA A 144 -4.48 -8.42 -14.04
C ALA A 144 -4.90 -9.17 -12.76
N HIS A 145 -3.96 -9.84 -12.10
CA HIS A 145 -4.22 -10.80 -11.03
C HIS A 145 -3.41 -10.50 -9.77
N GLY A 146 -3.77 -11.18 -8.67
CA GLY A 146 -3.13 -10.98 -7.38
C GLY A 146 -1.63 -11.28 -7.41
N GLY A 147 -1.21 -12.39 -8.03
CA GLY A 147 0.20 -12.74 -8.12
C GLY A 147 0.99 -11.74 -8.96
N VAL A 148 0.40 -11.21 -10.03
CA VAL A 148 1.02 -10.19 -10.91
C VAL A 148 1.28 -8.90 -10.13
N ILE A 149 0.28 -8.39 -9.41
CA ILE A 149 0.42 -7.19 -8.59
C ILE A 149 1.47 -7.42 -7.49
N ALA A 150 1.41 -8.56 -6.78
CA ALA A 150 2.40 -8.89 -5.76
C ALA A 150 3.83 -9.00 -6.34
N SER A 151 3.98 -9.51 -7.57
CA SER A 151 5.27 -9.54 -8.29
C SER A 151 5.77 -8.13 -8.62
N LEU A 152 4.92 -7.28 -9.19
CA LEU A 152 5.27 -5.89 -9.50
C LEU A 152 5.61 -5.09 -8.24
N THR A 153 4.82 -5.21 -7.17
CA THR A 153 5.08 -4.53 -5.91
C THR A 153 6.46 -4.92 -5.35
N ARG A 154 6.80 -6.22 -5.33
CA ARG A 154 8.14 -6.67 -4.91
C ARG A 154 9.24 -6.13 -5.82
N TYR A 155 9.03 -6.12 -7.14
CA TYR A 155 9.98 -5.57 -8.12
C TYR A 155 10.22 -4.07 -7.88
N VAL A 156 9.15 -3.29 -7.74
CA VAL A 156 9.20 -1.84 -7.53
C VAL A 156 9.88 -1.50 -6.21
N LEU A 157 9.53 -2.20 -5.13
CA LEU A 157 10.17 -2.05 -3.81
C LEU A 157 11.59 -2.65 -3.79
N GLY A 158 11.95 -3.44 -4.80
CA GLY A 158 13.18 -4.21 -4.94
C GLY A 158 13.46 -5.09 -3.72
N GLN A 159 12.41 -5.76 -3.25
CA GLN A 159 12.46 -6.78 -2.21
C GLN A 159 13.01 -8.09 -2.78
N ALA A 160 13.51 -8.96 -1.89
CA ALA A 160 13.87 -10.32 -2.24
C ALA A 160 12.64 -11.14 -2.64
N ARG A 161 12.86 -12.22 -3.41
CA ARG A 161 11.80 -13.14 -3.82
C ARG A 161 11.46 -14.09 -2.68
N THR A 162 10.68 -13.61 -1.73
CA THR A 162 10.15 -14.37 -0.58
C THR A 162 8.64 -14.52 -0.68
N PHE A 163 8.11 -15.55 -0.03
CA PHE A 163 6.66 -15.82 0.01
C PHE A 163 5.90 -14.80 0.88
N TRP A 164 6.57 -14.22 1.88
CA TRP A 164 6.05 -13.10 2.66
C TRP A 164 6.66 -11.80 2.16
N SER A 165 5.81 -10.81 1.85
CA SER A 165 6.19 -9.49 1.34
C SER A 165 5.89 -8.36 2.33
N GLY A 166 5.37 -8.67 3.51
CA GLY A 166 4.82 -7.69 4.46
C GLY A 166 3.40 -7.21 4.14
N PHE A 167 2.86 -7.60 2.97
CA PHE A 167 1.51 -7.24 2.55
C PHE A 167 0.53 -8.40 2.69
N GLY A 168 -0.72 -8.07 2.99
CA GLY A 168 -1.83 -9.00 3.01
C GLY A 168 -2.30 -9.40 1.59
N PRO A 169 -3.26 -10.33 1.50
CA PRO A 169 -3.91 -10.66 0.24
C PRO A 169 -4.57 -9.44 -0.41
N LEU A 170 -4.39 -9.31 -1.73
CA LEU A 170 -5.05 -8.25 -2.50
C LEU A 170 -6.55 -8.46 -2.56
N GLU A 171 -7.36 -7.42 -2.42
CA GLU A 171 -8.80 -7.48 -2.60
C GLU A 171 -9.16 -7.57 -4.09
N ASN A 172 -10.25 -8.28 -4.43
CA ASN A 172 -10.71 -8.28 -5.82
C ASN A 172 -11.11 -6.86 -6.24
N THR A 173 -10.81 -6.46 -7.49
CA THR A 173 -10.96 -5.08 -8.00
C THR A 173 -10.14 -4.01 -7.29
N SER A 174 -9.20 -4.38 -6.41
CA SER A 174 -8.33 -3.38 -5.79
C SER A 174 -7.39 -2.71 -6.79
N LEU A 175 -7.09 -1.45 -6.51
CA LEU A 175 -6.18 -0.59 -7.24
C LEU A 175 -4.83 -0.57 -6.52
N THR A 176 -3.76 -0.82 -7.26
CA THR A 176 -2.38 -0.55 -6.83
C THR A 176 -1.76 0.45 -7.80
N HIS A 177 -1.30 1.59 -7.28
CA HIS A 177 -0.80 2.69 -8.10
C HIS A 177 0.73 2.77 -8.02
N PHE A 178 1.35 2.85 -9.18
CA PHE A 178 2.77 3.10 -9.34
C PHE A 178 2.99 4.41 -10.08
N ARG A 179 4.04 5.14 -9.70
CA ARG A 179 4.56 6.27 -10.47
C ARG A 179 5.96 5.95 -10.94
N ILE A 180 6.24 6.22 -12.21
CA ILE A 180 7.56 6.01 -12.81
C ILE A 180 8.20 7.37 -13.03
N HIS A 181 9.31 7.59 -12.34
CA HIS A 181 10.16 8.77 -12.47
C HIS A 181 11.51 8.40 -13.09
N GLU A 182 12.33 9.40 -13.42
CA GLU A 182 13.70 9.19 -13.93
C GLU A 182 14.57 8.36 -12.99
N THR A 183 14.33 8.44 -11.68
CA THR A 183 15.06 7.72 -10.64
C THR A 183 14.58 6.27 -10.44
N GLY A 184 13.48 5.89 -11.09
CA GLY A 184 12.89 4.55 -11.01
C GLY A 184 11.41 4.54 -10.66
N PRO A 185 10.82 3.33 -10.54
CA PRO A 185 9.43 3.16 -10.13
C PRO A 185 9.25 3.37 -8.63
N MET A 186 8.07 3.83 -8.25
CA MET A 186 7.65 4.06 -6.87
C MET A 186 6.22 3.54 -6.67
N LEU A 187 5.98 2.87 -5.55
CA LEU A 187 4.64 2.51 -5.06
C LEU A 187 3.99 3.74 -4.42
N ILE A 188 2.86 4.18 -4.97
CA ILE A 188 2.10 5.34 -4.48
C ILE A 188 1.03 4.91 -3.47
N SER A 189 0.19 3.95 -3.87
CA SER A 189 -0.82 3.35 -3.01
C SER A 189 -0.96 1.87 -3.33
N TYR A 190 -1.40 1.09 -2.34
CA TYR A 190 -1.47 -0.36 -2.45
C TYR A 190 -2.83 -0.86 -1.97
N ASN A 191 -3.44 -1.74 -2.78
CA ASN A 191 -4.63 -2.50 -2.43
C ASN A 191 -5.86 -1.65 -2.05
N ASP A 192 -6.03 -0.48 -2.69
CA ASP A 192 -7.22 0.34 -2.51
C ASP A 192 -8.42 -0.35 -3.15
N ALA A 193 -9.35 -0.85 -2.32
CA ALA A 193 -10.61 -1.42 -2.73
C ALA A 193 -11.80 -0.68 -2.11
N THR A 194 -11.63 0.61 -1.82
CA THR A 194 -12.58 1.38 -1.01
C THR A 194 -13.94 1.60 -1.65
N HIS A 195 -14.06 1.38 -2.97
CA HIS A 195 -15.34 1.31 -3.67
C HIS A 195 -16.20 0.09 -3.29
N LEU A 196 -15.62 -0.88 -2.59
CA LEU A 196 -16.34 -2.03 -2.03
C LEU A 196 -16.71 -1.84 -0.55
N GLY A 197 -16.12 -0.84 0.11
CA GLY A 197 -16.27 -0.58 1.54
C GLY A 197 -14.98 -0.03 2.13
N PRO A 198 -15.02 0.61 3.31
CA PRO A 198 -13.85 1.31 3.85
C PRO A 198 -12.72 0.40 4.33
N LEU A 199 -13.01 -0.87 4.60
CA LEU A 199 -12.04 -1.90 4.92
C LEU A 199 -12.16 -3.02 3.89
N ASN A 200 -11.02 -3.53 3.42
CA ASN A 200 -11.03 -4.72 2.59
C ASN A 200 -11.55 -5.94 3.39
N ARG A 201 -12.10 -6.92 2.67
CA ARG A 201 -12.80 -8.08 3.26
C ARG A 201 -11.88 -8.92 4.11
N TRP A 202 -10.67 -9.19 3.63
CA TRP A 202 -9.67 -9.96 4.38
C TRP A 202 -9.34 -9.27 5.73
N THR A 203 -9.24 -7.94 5.73
CA THR A 203 -8.97 -7.16 6.94
C THR A 203 -10.09 -7.31 7.95
N GLN A 204 -11.34 -7.20 7.48
CA GLN A 204 -12.50 -7.39 8.33
C GLN A 204 -12.58 -8.83 8.87
N GLU A 205 -12.33 -9.84 8.04
CA GLU A 205 -12.31 -11.26 8.46
C GLU A 205 -11.24 -11.53 9.54
N ARG A 206 -10.01 -11.04 9.35
CA ARG A 206 -8.93 -11.20 10.34
C ARG A 206 -9.21 -10.50 11.66
N HIS A 207 -9.80 -9.31 11.58
CA HIS A 207 -10.22 -8.58 12.77
C HIS A 207 -11.35 -9.30 13.52
N ASP A 208 -12.33 -9.84 12.80
CA ASP A 208 -13.41 -10.65 13.40
C ASP A 208 -12.86 -11.93 14.07
N ASP A 209 -11.73 -12.45 13.56
CA ASP A 209 -10.97 -13.56 14.14
C ASP A 209 -10.08 -13.15 15.34
N GLY A 210 -10.05 -11.87 15.71
CA GLY A 210 -9.39 -11.35 16.91
C GLY A 210 -8.07 -10.59 16.68
N ASP A 211 -7.65 -10.36 15.44
CA ASP A 211 -6.50 -9.48 15.17
C ASP A 211 -6.84 -8.02 15.51
N THR A 212 -5.84 -7.27 15.99
CA THR A 212 -5.97 -5.83 16.20
C THR A 212 -5.75 -5.09 14.89
N LEU A 213 -6.67 -4.20 14.52
CA LEU A 213 -6.54 -3.33 13.36
C LEU A 213 -6.01 -1.96 13.79
N LEU A 214 -4.79 -1.63 13.36
CA LEU A 214 -4.25 -0.28 13.48
C LEU A 214 -4.51 0.50 12.19
N THR A 215 -5.17 1.65 12.31
CA THR A 215 -5.39 2.59 11.21
C THR A 215 -4.44 3.77 11.37
N LEU A 216 -3.38 3.81 10.56
CA LEU A 216 -2.43 4.92 10.58
C LEU A 216 -2.94 6.03 9.65
N ILE A 217 -3.10 7.24 10.19
CA ILE A 217 -3.72 8.37 9.50
C ILE A 217 -2.71 9.52 9.45
N ARG A 218 -2.39 10.07 8.28
CA ARG A 218 -1.60 11.30 8.21
C ARG A 218 -2.47 12.52 8.52
N HIS A 219 -1.95 13.51 9.24
CA HIS A 219 -2.64 14.79 9.43
C HIS A 219 -3.03 15.49 8.11
N GLY A 220 -4.05 16.37 8.17
CA GLY A 220 -4.45 17.23 7.05
C GLY A 220 -3.37 18.24 6.65
N GLN A 221 -3.54 18.88 5.49
CA GLN A 221 -2.56 19.83 4.95
C GLN A 221 -2.24 21.00 5.90
N THR A 222 -0.96 21.39 5.98
CA THR A 222 -0.45 22.59 6.67
C THR A 222 0.22 23.56 5.69
N ASP A 223 0.48 24.80 6.11
CA ASP A 223 1.23 25.77 5.28
C ASP A 223 2.63 25.26 4.92
N ALA A 224 3.27 24.49 5.82
CA ALA A 224 4.56 23.87 5.53
C ALA A 224 4.48 22.85 4.38
N ASN A 225 3.33 22.18 4.19
CA ASN A 225 3.13 21.30 3.03
C ASN A 225 2.98 22.10 1.73
N ILE A 226 2.34 23.26 1.75
CA ILE A 226 2.19 24.13 0.58
C ILE A 226 3.53 24.76 0.19
N ASP A 227 4.31 25.16 1.19
CA ASP A 227 5.54 25.90 1.01
C ASP A 227 6.79 24.99 0.87
N ASP A 228 6.60 23.67 0.76
CA ASP A 228 7.65 22.65 0.68
C ASP A 228 8.71 22.78 1.80
N ARG A 229 8.26 23.10 3.02
CA ARG A 229 9.11 23.19 4.22
C ARG A 229 9.10 21.89 5.02
N TRP A 230 10.28 21.49 5.46
CA TRP A 230 10.50 20.30 6.28
C TRP A 230 10.00 20.59 7.70
N GLN A 231 8.81 20.09 8.07
CA GLN A 231 8.16 20.52 9.31
C GLN A 231 8.69 19.81 10.57
N GLY A 232 8.97 18.51 10.53
CA GLY A 232 9.49 17.77 11.68
C GLY A 232 8.60 17.90 12.93
N VAL A 233 9.19 18.13 14.10
CA VAL A 233 8.44 18.36 15.35
C VAL A 233 8.03 19.82 15.55
N THR A 234 8.43 20.74 14.67
CA THR A 234 7.92 22.11 14.68
C THR A 234 6.42 22.08 14.48
N ASP A 235 5.71 22.65 15.45
CA ASP A 235 4.26 22.60 15.47
C ASP A 235 3.64 23.55 14.43
N GLY A 236 2.45 23.24 13.98
CA GLY A 236 1.72 24.04 13.01
C GLY A 236 0.26 23.65 12.92
N GLU A 237 -0.56 24.59 12.46
CA GLU A 237 -2.00 24.39 12.29
C GLU A 237 -2.32 23.81 10.92
N LEU A 238 -3.51 23.21 10.80
CA LEU A 238 -4.09 22.87 9.51
C LEU A 238 -4.45 24.13 8.71
N THR A 239 -4.37 24.03 7.38
CA THR A 239 -4.96 25.03 6.47
C THR A 239 -6.49 24.89 6.44
N ILE A 240 -7.16 25.75 5.66
CA ILE A 240 -8.60 25.58 5.40
C ILE A 240 -8.84 24.24 4.68
N ASP A 241 -8.02 23.93 3.67
CA ASP A 241 -8.12 22.68 2.92
C ASP A 241 -7.76 21.49 3.83
N GLY A 242 -6.75 21.62 4.70
CA GLY A 242 -6.42 20.59 5.68
C GLY A 242 -7.55 20.24 6.64
N ARG A 243 -8.34 21.24 7.07
CA ARG A 243 -9.55 21.02 7.87
C ARG A 243 -10.67 20.37 7.06
N ALA A 244 -10.84 20.75 5.79
CA ALA A 244 -11.81 20.12 4.90
C ALA A 244 -11.45 18.64 4.63
N GLN A 245 -10.18 18.34 4.42
CA GLN A 245 -9.66 16.97 4.29
C GLN A 245 -9.97 16.14 5.54
N ALA A 246 -9.71 16.69 6.74
CA ALA A 246 -9.98 15.99 8.00
C ALA A 246 -11.48 15.73 8.21
N ALA A 247 -12.34 16.69 7.84
CA ALA A 247 -13.78 16.50 7.89
C ALA A 247 -14.28 15.45 6.89
N ALA A 248 -13.73 15.42 5.67
CA ALA A 248 -14.06 14.41 4.66
C ALA A 248 -13.63 13.01 5.11
N LEU A 249 -12.44 12.88 5.72
CA LEU A 249 -12.00 11.64 6.33
C LEU A 249 -12.96 11.19 7.44
N ALA A 250 -13.38 12.12 8.32
CA ALA A 250 -14.27 11.81 9.43
C ALA A 250 -15.66 11.32 8.98
N ASP A 251 -16.19 11.86 7.87
CA ASP A 251 -17.47 11.42 7.29
C ASP A 251 -17.36 10.06 6.58
N TRP A 252 -16.22 9.80 5.93
CA TRP A 252 -16.00 8.57 5.17
C TRP A 252 -15.60 7.37 6.03
N TYR A 253 -14.75 7.59 7.02
CA TYR A 253 -14.08 6.49 7.73
C TYR A 253 -15.04 5.75 8.68
N PRO A 254 -14.94 4.42 8.81
CA PRO A 254 -15.81 3.64 9.69
C PRO A 254 -15.49 3.95 11.16
N GLY A 255 -16.38 3.51 12.06
CA GLY A 255 -16.16 3.63 13.49
C GLY A 255 -14.83 3.01 13.95
N LEU A 256 -14.28 3.61 15.01
CA LEU A 256 -13.10 3.16 15.73
C LEU A 256 -13.48 2.82 17.18
N ASP A 257 -12.73 1.93 17.83
CA ASP A 257 -12.90 1.64 19.25
C ASP A 257 -12.07 2.60 20.13
N SER A 258 -10.94 3.07 19.61
CA SER A 258 -10.07 4.06 20.26
C SER A 258 -9.32 4.91 19.23
N LEU A 259 -8.95 6.13 19.63
CA LEU A 259 -8.26 7.08 18.76
C LEU A 259 -7.08 7.73 19.50
N TYR A 260 -5.90 7.58 18.92
CA TYR A 260 -4.67 8.18 19.38
C TYR A 260 -4.19 9.27 18.42
N SER A 261 -3.55 10.30 18.95
CA SER A 261 -2.95 11.37 18.16
C SER A 261 -1.52 11.63 18.58
N SER A 262 -0.67 12.01 17.63
CA SER A 262 0.52 12.78 17.94
C SER A 262 0.13 14.05 18.71
N PRO A 263 0.98 14.54 19.63
CA PRO A 263 0.72 15.76 20.40
C PRO A 263 0.78 17.05 19.55
N LEU A 264 1.26 16.99 18.31
CA LEU A 264 1.37 18.16 17.43
C LEU A 264 -0.02 18.60 16.94
N ARG A 265 -0.25 19.92 16.90
CA ARG A 265 -1.56 20.51 16.68
C ARG A 265 -2.22 20.09 15.37
N ARG A 266 -1.48 20.00 14.27
CA ARG A 266 -1.99 19.48 12.98
C ARG A 266 -2.59 18.07 13.09
N ALA A 267 -1.98 17.20 13.89
CA ALA A 267 -2.49 15.86 14.15
C ALA A 267 -3.70 15.91 15.10
N GLN A 268 -3.61 16.72 16.17
CA GLN A 268 -4.73 16.90 17.11
C GLN A 268 -5.98 17.48 16.45
N ASP A 269 -5.85 18.48 15.58
CA ASP A 269 -6.95 19.08 14.83
C ASP A 269 -7.60 18.03 13.90
N THR A 270 -6.80 17.15 13.29
CA THR A 270 -7.30 16.05 12.45
C THR A 270 -8.02 14.99 13.30
N ALA A 271 -7.43 14.60 14.44
CA ALA A 271 -8.01 13.64 15.37
C ALA A 271 -9.31 14.18 16.02
N ALA A 272 -9.39 15.48 16.30
CA ALA A 272 -10.59 16.11 16.83
C ALA A 272 -11.76 16.04 15.86
N ALA A 273 -11.52 16.22 14.55
CA ALA A 273 -12.56 16.07 13.52
C ALA A 273 -13.11 14.64 13.48
N LEU A 274 -12.23 13.64 13.53
CA LEU A 274 -12.60 12.22 13.63
C LEU A 274 -13.39 11.93 14.91
N ALA A 275 -12.89 12.38 16.06
CA ALA A 275 -13.51 12.18 17.37
C ALA A 275 -14.94 12.73 17.44
N GLU A 276 -15.17 13.91 16.88
CA GLU A 276 -16.49 14.55 16.85
C GLU A 276 -17.53 13.70 16.08
N VAL A 277 -17.15 13.15 14.92
CA VAL A 277 -18.06 12.36 14.07
C VAL A 277 -18.20 10.92 14.56
N LEU A 278 -17.09 10.28 14.93
CA LEU A 278 -17.05 8.87 15.33
C LEU A 278 -17.45 8.63 16.78
N GLY A 279 -17.52 9.69 17.60
CA GLY A 279 -17.91 9.59 19.01
C GLY A 279 -16.89 8.89 19.89
N VAL A 280 -15.59 9.07 19.58
CA VAL A 280 -14.46 8.49 20.32
C VAL A 280 -13.63 9.57 21.00
N GLU A 281 -13.02 9.27 22.13
CA GLU A 281 -12.10 10.18 22.81
C GLU A 281 -10.71 10.11 22.17
N VAL A 282 -10.00 11.25 22.14
CA VAL A 282 -8.61 11.32 21.64
C VAL A 282 -7.63 11.22 22.80
N GLU A 283 -6.70 10.27 22.73
CA GLU A 283 -5.55 10.19 23.64
C GLU A 283 -4.25 10.59 22.92
N ASN A 284 -3.43 11.45 23.53
CA ASN A 284 -2.13 11.82 22.96
C ASN A 284 -1.10 10.72 23.20
N HIS A 285 -0.29 10.42 22.18
CA HIS A 285 0.81 9.47 22.29
C HIS A 285 2.10 10.04 21.68
N GLU A 286 3.10 10.31 22.52
CA GLU A 286 4.39 10.89 22.08
C GLU A 286 5.11 9.99 21.07
N GLY A 287 4.98 8.68 21.20
CA GLY A 287 5.63 7.71 20.32
C GLY A 287 5.20 7.78 18.85
N VAL A 288 4.10 8.48 18.51
CA VAL A 288 3.61 8.61 17.12
C VAL A 288 3.84 10.02 16.53
N ILE A 289 4.71 10.81 17.16
CA ILE A 289 5.15 12.12 16.64
C ILE A 289 5.96 11.99 15.33
N GLU A 290 6.00 13.06 14.54
CA GLU A 290 6.80 13.14 13.31
C GLU A 290 8.29 12.90 13.60
N MET A 291 9.04 12.47 12.59
CA MET A 291 10.50 12.43 12.62
C MET A 291 11.07 13.79 13.03
N HIS A 292 11.92 13.82 14.05
CA HIS A 292 12.68 15.02 14.41
C HIS A 292 13.68 15.34 13.30
N LEU A 293 13.59 16.54 12.69
CA LEU A 293 14.45 16.90 11.56
C LEU A 293 15.67 17.74 11.98
N GLY A 294 15.80 18.01 13.29
CA GLY A 294 16.90 18.80 13.83
C GLY A 294 16.96 20.19 13.19
N GLU A 295 18.15 20.61 12.78
CA GLU A 295 18.35 21.91 12.13
C GLU A 295 17.76 22.02 10.72
N TRP A 296 17.12 20.97 10.18
CA TRP A 296 16.40 21.05 8.91
C TRP A 296 14.95 21.51 9.04
N GLU A 297 14.43 21.66 10.27
CA GLU A 297 13.06 22.11 10.48
C GLU A 297 12.84 23.53 9.94
N ASP A 298 11.68 23.73 9.33
CA ASP A 298 11.25 24.96 8.65
C ASP A 298 12.15 25.39 7.46
N LEU A 299 13.06 24.52 7.01
CA LEU A 299 13.86 24.76 5.81
C LEU A 299 13.22 24.13 4.57
N THR A 300 13.46 24.74 3.41
CA THR A 300 13.09 24.17 2.11
C THR A 300 14.17 23.21 1.62
N THR A 301 13.81 22.27 0.75
CA THR A 301 14.78 21.35 0.13
C THR A 301 15.98 22.07 -0.52
N PRO A 302 15.81 23.15 -1.31
CA PRO A 302 16.95 23.90 -1.86
C PRO A 302 17.86 24.51 -0.80
N THR A 303 17.30 25.02 0.30
CA THR A 303 18.10 25.56 1.42
C THR A 303 18.92 24.45 2.08
N ILE A 304 18.30 23.30 2.36
CA ILE A 304 18.98 22.15 2.95
C ILE A 304 20.11 21.66 2.04
N GLN A 305 19.84 21.49 0.75
CA GLN A 305 20.85 21.06 -0.24
C GLN A 305 22.04 22.01 -0.31
N SER A 306 21.80 23.33 -0.23
CA SER A 306 22.84 24.35 -0.27
C SER A 306 23.67 24.42 1.02
N GLU A 307 23.00 24.53 2.16
CA GLU A 307 23.66 24.79 3.45
C GLU A 307 24.24 23.51 4.09
N TRP A 308 23.65 22.35 3.78
CA TRP A 308 23.99 21.05 4.35
C TRP A 308 24.46 20.04 3.30
N ALA A 309 25.05 20.50 2.20
CA ALA A 309 25.41 19.69 1.03
C ALA A 309 26.12 18.36 1.36
N GLN A 310 27.06 18.37 2.31
CA GLN A 310 27.80 17.15 2.70
C GLN A 310 26.94 16.13 3.45
N LEU A 311 25.99 16.60 4.27
CA LEU A 311 25.07 15.72 4.98
C LEU A 311 23.97 15.23 4.03
N TRP A 312 23.47 16.13 3.16
CA TRP A 312 22.55 15.78 2.08
C TRP A 312 23.11 14.67 1.19
N GLU A 313 24.34 14.82 0.68
CA GLU A 313 24.99 13.82 -0.17
C GLU A 313 25.10 12.46 0.55
N GLN A 314 25.44 12.47 1.84
CA GLN A 314 25.54 11.23 2.60
C GLN A 314 24.21 10.52 2.77
N ILE A 315 23.14 11.27 3.05
CA ILE A 315 21.80 10.71 3.30
C ILE A 315 21.14 10.31 1.97
N TYR A 316 21.01 11.26 1.04
CA TYR A 316 20.19 11.07 -0.15
C TYR A 316 20.93 10.39 -1.30
N ASP A 317 22.16 10.81 -1.60
CA ASP A 317 22.91 10.31 -2.76
C ASP A 317 23.65 8.99 -2.44
N ARG A 318 24.16 8.87 -1.21
CA ARG A 318 24.89 7.67 -0.74
C ARG A 318 24.04 6.72 0.09
N GLY A 319 22.77 7.06 0.34
CA GLY A 319 21.81 6.19 1.01
C GLY A 319 22.16 5.84 2.46
N LYS A 320 22.93 6.69 3.17
CA LYS A 320 23.25 6.45 4.58
C LYS A 320 22.11 6.90 5.47
N ASP A 321 21.66 6.05 6.39
CA ASP A 321 20.69 6.46 7.38
C ASP A 321 21.37 7.21 8.54
N LEU A 322 21.25 8.55 8.54
CA LEU A 322 21.90 9.43 9.51
C LEU A 322 20.91 10.44 10.09
N PRO A 323 21.08 10.91 11.33
CA PRO A 323 20.30 12.00 11.91
C PRO A 323 20.12 13.19 10.97
N ARG A 324 18.86 13.64 10.79
CA ARG A 324 18.51 14.82 9.97
C ARG A 324 18.96 16.08 10.71
N GLY A 325 19.50 17.07 9.99
CA GLY A 325 19.99 18.30 10.62
C GLY A 325 20.96 18.07 11.80
N THR A 326 21.74 16.99 11.75
CA THR A 326 22.72 16.50 12.76
C THR A 326 22.18 16.05 14.12
N THR A 327 21.06 16.59 14.59
CA THR A 327 20.45 16.30 15.91
C THR A 327 19.07 15.65 15.81
N GLY A 328 18.57 15.47 14.59
CA GLY A 328 17.34 14.77 14.22
C GLY A 328 17.37 13.28 14.52
N GLU A 329 16.29 12.63 14.14
CA GLU A 329 16.20 11.17 14.06
C GLU A 329 16.72 10.68 12.70
N SER A 330 17.14 9.42 12.64
CA SER A 330 17.26 8.67 11.39
C SER A 330 15.91 8.02 11.01
N LEU A 331 15.78 7.40 9.82
CA LEU A 331 14.57 6.61 9.53
C LEU A 331 14.46 5.43 10.50
N THR A 332 15.58 4.77 10.80
CA THR A 332 15.63 3.63 11.72
C THR A 332 15.21 4.03 13.13
N ASP A 333 15.70 5.18 13.63
CA ASP A 333 15.30 5.66 14.97
C ASP A 333 13.80 5.97 15.02
N THR A 334 13.29 6.64 13.97
CA THR A 334 11.86 6.96 13.85
C THR A 334 10.99 5.70 13.77
N ALA A 335 11.42 4.71 12.97
CA ALA A 335 10.72 3.45 12.81
C ALA A 335 10.66 2.66 14.11
N ALA A 336 11.79 2.51 14.82
CA ALA A 336 11.85 1.79 16.10
C ALA A 336 10.94 2.43 17.17
N ARG A 337 10.90 3.78 17.22
CA ARG A 337 9.99 4.51 18.11
C ARG A 337 8.52 4.28 17.74
N MET A 338 8.19 4.39 16.46
CA MET A 338 6.82 4.18 15.96
C MET A 338 6.38 2.73 16.20
N GLU A 339 7.22 1.75 15.92
CA GLU A 339 6.94 0.33 16.18
C GLU A 339 6.65 0.08 17.66
N ALA A 340 7.49 0.57 18.58
CA ALA A 340 7.27 0.40 20.01
C ALA A 340 5.92 0.97 20.46
N ALA A 341 5.54 2.14 19.93
CA ALA A 341 4.25 2.77 20.20
C ALA A 341 3.09 1.93 19.65
N LEU A 342 3.16 1.51 18.38
CA LEU A 342 2.11 0.73 17.73
C LEU A 342 1.94 -0.65 18.37
N GLN A 343 3.03 -1.31 18.78
CA GLN A 343 2.98 -2.53 19.56
C GLN A 343 2.31 -2.29 20.92
N GLU A 344 2.68 -1.26 21.68
CA GLU A 344 2.00 -0.93 22.94
C GLU A 344 0.48 -0.78 22.74
N LEU A 345 0.08 0.00 21.74
CA LEU A 345 -1.33 0.24 21.43
C LEU A 345 -2.05 -1.05 21.02
N ALA A 346 -1.42 -1.88 20.18
CA ALA A 346 -1.99 -3.14 19.75
C ALA A 346 -2.20 -4.13 20.91
N HIS A 347 -1.26 -4.18 21.86
CA HIS A 347 -1.38 -5.01 23.06
C HIS A 347 -2.44 -4.48 24.02
N ARG A 348 -2.52 -3.15 24.20
CA ARG A 348 -3.53 -2.50 25.06
C ARG A 348 -4.95 -2.75 24.52
N HIS A 349 -5.11 -2.79 23.21
CA HIS A 349 -6.38 -2.86 22.50
C HIS A 349 -6.50 -4.14 21.66
N ALA A 350 -6.12 -5.28 22.26
CA ALA A 350 -6.15 -6.58 21.58
C ALA A 350 -7.53 -6.88 20.97
N GLY A 351 -7.56 -7.13 19.65
CA GLY A 351 -8.78 -7.43 18.90
C GLY A 351 -9.70 -6.23 18.63
N ALA A 352 -9.22 -4.99 18.78
CA ALA A 352 -10.00 -3.77 18.52
C ALA A 352 -9.53 -3.03 17.25
N LYS A 353 -10.31 -2.03 16.83
CA LYS A 353 -9.95 -1.05 15.78
C LYS A 353 -9.40 0.23 16.42
N VAL A 354 -8.10 0.47 16.24
CA VAL A 354 -7.38 1.61 16.83
C VAL A 354 -6.99 2.59 15.74
N GLY A 355 -7.47 3.83 15.82
CA GLY A 355 -7.00 4.93 14.97
C GLY A 355 -5.76 5.59 15.55
N VAL A 356 -4.79 5.93 14.70
CA VAL A 356 -3.54 6.60 15.09
C VAL A 356 -3.25 7.73 14.12
N VAL A 357 -3.55 8.97 14.53
CA VAL A 357 -3.26 10.17 13.76
C VAL A 357 -1.81 10.60 13.98
N SER A 358 -1.01 10.48 12.93
CA SER A 358 0.43 10.69 12.91
C SER A 358 0.83 11.51 11.68
N HIS A 359 2.03 11.28 11.14
CA HIS A 359 2.68 12.13 10.15
C HIS A 359 3.30 11.31 9.03
N GLY A 360 3.51 11.94 7.88
CA GLY A 360 3.98 11.25 6.68
C GLY A 360 5.36 10.61 6.85
N GLY A 361 6.30 11.30 7.52
CA GLY A 361 7.64 10.77 7.76
C GLY A 361 7.63 9.58 8.73
N ALA A 362 6.91 9.69 9.85
CA ALA A 362 6.78 8.63 10.84
C ALA A 362 6.12 7.35 10.28
N ILE A 363 4.95 7.48 9.62
CA ILE A 363 4.24 6.33 9.03
C ILE A 363 5.11 5.67 7.97
N ARG A 364 5.72 6.46 7.08
CA ARG A 364 6.60 5.92 6.02
C ARG A 364 7.82 5.22 6.60
N SER A 365 8.43 5.74 7.68
CA SER A 365 9.57 5.09 8.33
C SER A 365 9.20 3.72 8.87
N TYR A 366 8.07 3.62 9.57
CA TYR A 366 7.55 2.34 10.06
C TYR A 366 7.24 1.36 8.94
N VAL A 367 6.58 1.80 7.86
CA VAL A 367 6.25 0.93 6.73
C VAL A 367 7.52 0.45 6.00
N LEU A 368 8.52 1.31 5.82
CA LEU A 368 9.80 0.90 5.22
C LEU A 368 10.51 -0.17 6.06
N ASP A 369 10.53 0.00 7.38
CA ASP A 369 11.13 -0.97 8.30
C ASP A 369 10.37 -2.31 8.32
N LEU A 370 9.03 -2.28 8.38
CA LEU A 370 8.17 -3.46 8.30
C LEU A 370 8.38 -4.26 6.99
N LEU A 371 8.74 -3.57 5.91
CA LEU A 371 9.00 -4.17 4.60
C LEU A 371 10.47 -4.59 4.39
N ASP A 372 11.33 -4.41 5.40
CA ASP A 372 12.79 -4.60 5.34
C ASP A 372 13.45 -3.78 4.20
N ILE A 373 12.96 -2.55 4.00
CA ILE A 373 13.49 -1.61 3.01
C ILE A 373 14.35 -0.58 3.72
N GLY A 374 15.66 -0.78 3.66
CA GLY A 374 16.64 0.17 4.19
C GLY A 374 16.58 1.54 3.50
N HIS A 375 17.21 2.55 4.11
CA HIS A 375 17.15 3.95 3.67
C HIS A 375 17.53 4.17 2.19
N ALA A 376 18.44 3.39 1.62
CA ALA A 376 18.80 3.48 0.21
C ALA A 376 17.66 3.11 -0.76
N GLY A 377 16.68 2.31 -0.32
CA GLY A 377 15.50 1.92 -1.09
C GLY A 377 14.28 2.81 -0.85
N ARG A 378 14.36 3.80 0.05
CA ARG A 378 13.21 4.61 0.50
C ARG A 378 12.40 5.20 -0.66
N ASP A 379 13.07 5.68 -1.71
CA ASP A 379 12.45 6.42 -2.82
C ASP A 379 11.60 5.52 -3.74
N ARG A 380 11.51 4.22 -3.42
CA ARG A 380 10.57 3.26 -4.04
C ARG A 380 9.20 3.24 -3.38
N LEU A 381 9.04 3.88 -2.22
CA LEU A 381 7.77 4.05 -1.52
C LEU A 381 7.48 5.54 -1.38
N ALA A 382 6.30 5.96 -1.82
CA ALA A 382 5.85 7.34 -1.73
C ALA A 382 5.74 7.84 -0.28
N PHE A 383 5.55 9.15 -0.13
CA PHE A 383 5.03 9.69 1.11
C PHE A 383 3.53 9.47 1.17
N VAL A 384 3.03 9.19 2.38
CA VAL A 384 1.59 9.08 2.64
C VAL A 384 0.94 10.44 2.41
N ASP A 385 -0.15 10.52 1.68
CA ASP A 385 -0.89 11.76 1.38
C ASP A 385 -1.62 12.29 2.62
N ASN A 386 -1.95 13.59 2.63
CA ASN A 386 -2.65 14.19 3.77
C ASN A 386 -4.00 13.51 3.99
N THR A 387 -4.31 13.11 5.22
CA THR A 387 -5.52 12.34 5.60
C THR A 387 -5.67 10.96 4.96
N ALA A 388 -4.67 10.48 4.23
CA ALA A 388 -4.68 9.11 3.77
C ALA A 388 -4.54 8.13 4.94
N VAL A 389 -5.16 6.96 4.79
CA VAL A 389 -5.14 5.86 5.74
C VAL A 389 -4.22 4.74 5.27
N THR A 390 -3.66 4.02 6.23
CA THR A 390 -2.87 2.80 6.01
C THR A 390 -3.28 1.82 7.09
N HIS A 391 -3.83 0.68 6.68
CA HIS A 391 -4.28 -0.35 7.61
C HIS A 391 -3.20 -1.39 7.88
N ILE A 392 -2.90 -1.61 9.15
CA ILE A 392 -1.98 -2.65 9.61
C ILE A 392 -2.74 -3.61 10.52
N LEU A 393 -2.72 -4.89 10.16
CA LEU A 393 -3.22 -5.95 11.04
C LEU A 393 -2.10 -6.47 11.91
N ILE A 394 -2.34 -6.48 13.22
CA ILE A 394 -1.45 -7.02 14.23
C ILE A 394 -2.05 -8.32 14.78
N SER A 395 -1.34 -9.41 14.55
CA SER A 395 -1.58 -10.73 15.14
C SER A 395 -0.51 -11.03 16.20
N GLU A 396 -0.62 -12.15 16.91
CA GLU A 396 0.39 -12.54 17.92
C GLU A 396 1.82 -12.63 17.36
N ASP A 397 1.97 -13.07 16.11
CA ASP A 397 3.27 -13.38 15.51
C ASP A 397 3.69 -12.44 14.36
N SER A 398 2.80 -11.54 13.92
CA SER A 398 3.07 -10.73 12.72
C SER A 398 2.30 -9.41 12.64
N ALA A 399 2.93 -8.43 12.00
CA ALA A 399 2.29 -7.23 11.49
C ALA A 399 2.19 -7.34 9.96
N THR A 400 1.01 -7.03 9.41
CA THR A 400 0.75 -7.14 7.95
C THR A 400 0.06 -5.89 7.45
N ILE A 401 0.61 -5.30 6.37
CA ILE A 401 0.01 -4.15 5.68
C ILE A 401 -1.16 -4.65 4.84
N ALA A 402 -2.38 -4.27 5.21
CA ALA A 402 -3.59 -4.60 4.48
C ALA A 402 -3.73 -3.73 3.22
N ASP A 403 -3.51 -2.43 3.37
CA ASP A 403 -3.45 -1.43 2.31
C ASP A 403 -2.56 -0.27 2.73
N TYR A 404 -2.13 0.54 1.77
CA TYR A 404 -1.20 1.65 2.01
C TYR A 404 -1.61 2.88 1.23
N ASN A 405 -1.60 4.03 1.93
CA ASN A 405 -1.84 5.35 1.38
C ASN A 405 -3.17 5.47 0.59
N VAL A 406 -4.28 5.15 1.25
CA VAL A 406 -5.62 5.15 0.67
C VAL A 406 -6.39 6.40 1.09
N ALA A 407 -6.98 7.14 0.14
CA ALA A 407 -7.66 8.41 0.42
C ALA A 407 -8.85 8.71 -0.53
N PRO A 408 -9.82 7.80 -0.70
CA PRO A 408 -10.94 7.97 -1.64
C PRO A 408 -11.85 9.15 -1.26
N HIS A 409 -11.84 9.59 -0.01
CA HIS A 409 -12.62 10.74 0.48
C HIS A 409 -12.12 12.09 -0.03
N LEU A 410 -11.00 12.10 -0.76
CA LEU A 410 -10.43 13.29 -1.38
C LEU A 410 -10.80 13.44 -2.86
N GLU A 411 -11.51 12.48 -3.43
CA GLU A 411 -11.82 12.38 -4.86
C GLU A 411 -13.24 12.81 -5.25
#